data_AF-A0A386C9C5-F1
#
_entry.id   AF-A0A386C9C5-F1
#
_cell.length_a   1.000
_cell.length_b   1.000
_cell.length_c   1.000
_cell.angle_alpha   90.00
_cell.angle_beta   90.00
_cell.angle_gamma   90.00
#
_symmetry.space_group_name_H-M   'P 1'
#
loop_
_entity.id
_entity.type
_entity.pdbx_description
1 polymer ?
#
loop_
_entity_poly.entity_id
_entity_poly.type
_entity_poly.pdbx_seq_one_letter_code
_entity_poly.pdbx_strand_id
1 'polypeptide(L)'
;KAVQAGRVWCERDTPIRTVLGLPGLAADSEVTLEIAGPDGAVLGSKAFQGATAGHGALEARSGQLGFHALRIKLGNAPNGARSVYKLVVTYMGSQQLAAQSAARDSASVGEPASGARGADDPKEVGRWDPKFSLPNVAIHTHLLPNGKVLFWGRRDQPNLTLDEHFCTPQIWDP
;
A
#
# COMPACT_ATOMS: atom_id res chain seq x y z
N LYS A 1 -0.89 23.57 12.57
CA LYS A 1 -0.97 22.18 13.09
C LYS A 1 -0.35 21.26 12.04
N ALA A 2 0.44 20.26 12.43
CA ALA A 2 0.96 19.28 11.47
C ALA A 2 -0.16 18.30 11.08
N VAL A 3 -0.25 17.99 9.79
CA VAL A 3 -1.15 17.00 9.21
C VAL A 3 -0.31 15.83 8.72
N GLN A 4 -0.70 14.60 9.04
CA GLN A 4 -0.06 13.41 8.49
C GLN A 4 -0.58 13.18 7.07
N ALA A 5 0.25 13.50 6.08
CA ALA A 5 -0.09 13.37 4.67
C ALA A 5 0.05 11.93 4.15
N GLY A 6 0.84 11.10 4.83
CA GLY A 6 1.03 9.69 4.48
C GLY A 6 1.94 8.94 5.44
N ARG A 7 2.15 7.65 5.16
CA ARG A 7 3.12 6.80 5.86
C ARG A 7 3.77 5.83 4.88
N VAL A 8 5.03 5.48 5.13
CA VAL A 8 5.78 4.49 4.35
C VAL A 8 6.38 3.45 5.29
N TRP A 9 6.40 2.18 4.88
CA TRP A 9 7.08 1.12 5.62
C TRP A 9 8.54 1.06 5.18
N CYS A 10 9.47 1.11 6.12
CA CYS A 10 10.90 1.08 5.84
C CYS A 10 11.60 0.06 6.74
N GLU A 11 12.63 -0.59 6.18
CA GLU A 11 13.62 -1.32 6.96
C GLU A 11 14.40 -0.36 7.87
N ARG A 12 15.15 -0.89 8.84
CA ARG A 12 16.10 -0.09 9.62
C ARG A 12 17.26 0.38 8.72
N ASP A 13 17.76 1.58 8.97
CA ASP A 13 18.95 2.15 8.36
C ASP A 13 18.87 2.36 6.84
N THR A 14 17.67 2.64 6.33
CA THR A 14 17.42 2.91 4.91
C THR A 14 17.06 4.38 4.66
N PRO A 15 17.41 4.92 3.48
CA PRO A 15 17.06 6.30 3.14
C PRO A 15 15.57 6.43 2.85
N ILE A 16 15.00 7.54 3.34
CA ILE A 16 13.65 8.02 3.03
C ILE A 16 13.81 9.42 2.43
N ARG A 17 13.53 9.54 1.13
CA ARG A 17 13.58 10.81 0.42
C ARG A 17 12.16 11.26 0.08
N THR A 18 11.87 12.51 0.38
CA THR A 18 10.56 13.12 0.16
C THR A 18 10.74 14.38 -0.69
N VAL A 19 9.83 14.59 -1.63
CA VAL A 19 9.74 15.80 -2.45
C VAL A 19 8.31 16.30 -2.39
N LEU A 20 8.13 17.47 -1.83
CA LEU A 20 6.84 18.14 -1.68
C LEU A 20 6.70 19.26 -2.70
N GLY A 21 5.70 19.14 -3.56
CA GLY A 21 5.26 20.19 -4.46
C GLY A 21 4.03 20.92 -3.93
N LEU A 22 4.04 22.24 -3.93
CA LEU A 22 2.93 23.09 -3.48
C LEU A 22 2.65 24.21 -4.48
N PRO A 23 2.01 23.91 -5.63
CA PRO A 23 1.64 24.94 -6.60
C PRO A 23 0.68 25.95 -5.97
N GLY A 24 0.95 27.24 -6.17
CA GLY A 24 0.11 28.32 -5.67
C GLY A 24 0.23 28.59 -4.17
N LEU A 25 1.32 28.17 -3.53
CA LEU A 25 1.65 28.60 -2.16
C LEU A 25 1.82 30.13 -2.14
N ALA A 26 1.15 30.80 -1.19
CA ALA A 26 1.26 32.24 -1.06
C ALA A 26 2.68 32.65 -0.62
N ALA A 27 3.11 33.85 -1.04
CA ALA A 27 4.49 34.30 -0.88
C ALA A 27 4.96 34.35 0.60
N ASP A 28 4.05 34.66 1.52
CA ASP A 28 4.36 34.80 2.94
C ASP A 28 4.08 33.51 3.74
N SER A 29 3.65 32.45 3.06
CA SER A 29 3.35 31.16 3.69
C SER A 29 4.60 30.31 3.87
N GLU A 30 4.67 29.72 5.05
CA GLU A 30 5.69 28.75 5.44
C GLU A 30 5.13 27.33 5.36
N VAL A 31 5.96 26.41 4.89
CA VAL A 31 5.66 24.98 4.90
C VAL A 31 6.79 24.25 5.58
N THR A 32 6.47 23.45 6.60
CA THR A 32 7.41 22.49 7.19
C THR A 32 7.04 21.07 6.74
N LEU A 33 8.00 20.35 6.19
CA LEU A 33 7.92 18.93 5.91
C LEU A 33 8.72 18.17 6.97
N GLU A 34 8.13 17.13 7.56
CA GLU A 34 8.75 16.31 8.58
C GLU A 34 8.63 14.81 8.22
N ILE A 35 9.69 14.06 8.52
CA ILE A 35 9.70 12.60 8.55
C ILE A 35 9.80 12.19 10.01
N ALA A 36 8.82 11.43 10.50
CA ALA A 36 8.81 10.92 11.86
C ALA A 36 8.92 9.39 11.87
N GLY A 37 9.62 8.85 12.87
CA GLY A 37 9.76 7.42 13.11
C GLY A 37 8.47 6.77 13.62
N PRO A 38 8.47 5.43 13.76
CA PRO A 38 7.34 4.67 14.30
C PRO A 38 6.94 5.07 15.73
N ASP A 39 7.90 5.52 16.52
CA ASP A 39 7.74 6.08 17.87
C ASP A 39 7.21 7.53 17.88
N GLY A 40 7.07 8.14 16.70
CA GLY A 40 6.63 9.52 16.52
C GLY A 40 7.74 10.56 16.61
N ALA A 41 8.99 10.16 16.91
CA ALA A 41 10.14 11.07 16.97
C ALA A 41 10.49 11.61 15.58
N VAL A 42 10.82 12.90 15.49
CA VAL A 42 11.16 13.54 14.21
C VAL A 42 12.58 13.14 13.80
N LEU A 43 12.71 12.43 12.69
CA LEU A 43 13.99 12.02 12.10
C LEU A 43 14.59 13.10 11.19
N GLY A 44 13.74 13.93 10.59
CA GLY A 44 14.15 15.04 9.74
C GLY A 44 13.03 16.06 9.59
N SER A 45 13.40 17.32 9.50
CA SER A 45 12.48 18.44 9.29
C SER A 45 13.11 19.48 8.37
N LYS A 46 12.30 20.05 7.48
CA LYS A 46 12.74 21.15 6.61
C LYS A 46 11.61 22.13 6.34
N ALA A 47 11.92 23.41 6.50
CA ALA A 47 11.01 24.51 6.21
C ALA A 47 11.28 25.11 4.82
N PHE A 48 10.23 25.56 4.16
CA PHE A 48 10.26 26.21 2.85
C PHE A 48 9.32 27.43 2.88
N GLN A 49 9.68 28.49 2.14
CA GLN A 49 8.98 29.77 2.14
C GLN A 49 8.59 30.21 0.73
N GLY A 50 7.36 30.67 0.56
CA GLY A 50 6.89 31.44 -0.60
C GLY A 50 6.69 30.70 -1.92
N ALA A 51 6.40 31.46 -2.99
CA ALA A 51 5.98 30.93 -4.29
C ALA A 51 7.10 30.16 -5.03
N THR A 52 8.37 30.45 -4.74
CA THR A 52 9.56 29.81 -5.34
C THR A 52 9.95 28.50 -4.64
N ALA A 53 9.38 28.23 -3.46
CA ALA A 53 9.54 26.99 -2.71
C ALA A 53 8.63 25.84 -3.21
N GLY A 54 8.08 25.97 -4.41
CA GLY A 54 7.15 25.03 -5.02
C GLY A 54 7.64 23.59 -5.10
N HIS A 55 8.92 23.30 -4.81
CA HIS A 55 9.48 21.97 -4.62
C HIS A 55 10.47 21.92 -3.44
N GLY A 56 10.04 21.34 -2.32
CA GLY A 56 10.87 21.12 -1.15
C GLY A 56 11.30 19.66 -1.03
N ALA A 57 12.60 19.39 -0.96
CA ALA A 57 13.12 18.03 -0.73
C ALA A 57 13.73 17.86 0.66
N LEU A 58 13.35 16.79 1.35
CA LEU A 58 13.88 16.36 2.64
C LEU A 58 14.28 14.88 2.54
N GLU A 59 15.45 14.56 3.06
CA GLU A 59 15.96 13.21 3.17
C GLU A 59 16.30 12.91 4.63
N ALA A 60 15.94 11.71 5.09
CA ALA A 60 16.28 11.20 6.41
C ALA A 60 16.59 9.70 6.30
N ARG A 61 17.18 9.13 7.34
CA ARG A 61 17.50 7.70 7.43
C ARG A 61 16.65 7.06 8.51
N SER A 62 16.03 5.92 8.23
CA SER A 62 15.15 5.23 9.18
C SER A 62 15.96 4.71 10.38
N GLY A 63 15.64 5.18 11.58
CA GLY A 63 16.28 4.67 12.81
C GLY A 63 15.72 3.31 13.27
N GLN A 64 14.50 2.98 12.84
CA GLN A 64 13.75 1.80 13.26
C GLN A 64 13.07 1.16 12.06
N LEU A 65 12.79 -0.14 12.16
CA LEU A 65 11.90 -0.82 11.22
C LEU A 65 10.47 -0.39 11.53
N GLY A 66 9.71 -0.05 10.49
CA GLY A 66 8.27 0.17 10.61
C GLY A 66 7.71 1.30 9.78
N PHE A 67 6.51 1.75 10.15
CA PHE A 67 5.84 2.87 9.50
C PHE A 67 6.44 4.20 9.93
N HIS A 68 6.97 4.94 8.97
CA HIS A 68 7.43 6.32 9.15
C HIS A 68 6.35 7.27 8.64
N ALA A 69 6.00 8.26 9.46
CA ALA A 69 4.97 9.23 9.15
C ALA A 69 5.55 10.42 8.39
N LEU A 70 4.84 10.87 7.35
CA LEU A 70 5.16 12.07 6.58
C LEU A 70 4.20 13.16 6.97
N ARG A 71 4.71 14.22 7.60
CA ARG A 71 3.88 15.28 8.18
C ARG A 71 4.16 16.61 7.48
N ILE A 72 3.11 17.36 7.22
CA ILE A 72 3.17 18.69 6.60
C ILE A 72 2.53 19.68 7.56
N LYS A 73 3.22 20.77 7.85
CA LYS A 73 2.71 21.88 8.64
C LYS A 73 2.70 23.13 7.78
N LEU A 74 1.56 23.80 7.70
CA LEU A 74 1.44 25.13 7.12
C LEU A 74 1.50 26.17 8.25
N GLY A 75 2.30 27.21 8.02
CA GLY A 75 2.40 28.42 8.83
C GLY A 75 2.15 29.64 7.96
N ASN A 76 1.64 30.72 8.55
CA ASN A 76 1.38 32.00 7.85
C ASN A 76 0.56 31.86 6.55
N ALA A 77 -0.29 30.83 6.45
CA ALA A 77 -1.19 30.66 5.34
C ALA A 77 -2.39 31.61 5.48
N PRO A 78 -2.88 32.23 4.40
CA PRO A 78 -4.10 33.02 4.44
C PRO A 78 -5.26 32.21 5.02
N ASN A 79 -6.12 32.85 5.82
CA ASN A 79 -7.27 32.17 6.43
C ASN A 79 -8.14 31.52 5.35
N GLY A 80 -8.42 30.22 5.50
CA GLY A 80 -9.20 29.44 4.55
C GLY A 80 -8.44 28.97 3.31
N ALA A 81 -7.13 29.22 3.21
CA ALA A 81 -6.32 28.73 2.11
C ALA A 81 -6.35 27.19 2.03
N ARG A 82 -6.71 26.67 0.86
CA ARG A 82 -6.59 25.26 0.50
C ARG A 82 -5.49 25.11 -0.53
N SER A 83 -4.33 24.63 -0.10
CA SER A 83 -3.23 24.36 -1.00
C SER A 83 -3.35 22.95 -1.56
N VAL A 84 -3.35 22.85 -2.89
CA VAL A 84 -3.15 21.57 -3.58
C VAL A 84 -1.67 21.22 -3.44
N TYR A 85 -1.37 19.96 -3.15
CA TYR A 85 0.01 19.50 -3.00
C TYR A 85 0.25 18.17 -3.72
N LYS A 86 1.51 17.94 -4.10
CA LYS A 86 2.00 16.65 -4.60
C LYS A 86 3.16 16.21 -3.71
N LEU A 87 3.01 15.10 -3.00
CA LEU A 87 4.07 14.50 -2.21
C LEU A 87 4.59 13.25 -2.94
N VAL A 88 5.86 13.25 -3.31
CA VAL A 88 6.56 12.09 -3.88
C VAL A 88 7.53 11.55 -2.83
N VAL A 89 7.55 10.24 -2.68
CA VAL A 89 8.37 9.57 -1.66
C VAL A 89 9.12 8.42 -2.31
N THR A 90 10.43 8.38 -2.09
CA THR A 90 11.31 7.28 -2.47
C THR A 90 11.84 6.68 -1.18
N TYR A 91 11.67 5.38 -1.02
CA TYR A 91 12.05 4.67 0.19
C TYR A 91 12.43 3.23 -0.15
N MET A 92 13.19 2.59 0.74
CA MET A 92 13.49 1.17 0.67
C MET A 92 12.71 0.43 1.76
N GLY A 93 11.87 -0.50 1.34
CA GLY A 93 11.11 -1.39 2.22
C GLY A 93 10.90 -2.74 1.55
N SER A 94 10.66 -3.78 2.34
CA SER A 94 10.27 -5.08 1.82
C SER A 94 8.95 -4.97 1.04
N GLN A 95 8.91 -5.46 -0.19
CA GLN A 95 7.66 -5.65 -0.93
C GLN A 95 6.85 -6.84 -0.38
N GLN A 96 7.46 -7.64 0.51
CA GLN A 96 6.75 -8.63 1.30
C GLN A 96 6.11 -7.96 2.50
N LEU A 97 4.78 -7.97 2.51
CA LEU A 97 3.99 -7.85 3.73
C LEU A 97 4.42 -8.97 4.69
N ALA A 98 4.57 -8.70 5.98
CA ALA A 98 5.06 -9.67 6.98
C ALA A 98 4.31 -11.03 6.96
N ALA A 99 3.04 -11.04 6.53
CA ALA A 99 2.26 -12.26 6.31
C ALA A 99 2.88 -13.20 5.24
N GLN A 100 3.57 -12.65 4.23
CA GLN A 100 4.29 -13.42 3.20
C GLN A 100 5.67 -13.86 3.68
N SER A 101 6.28 -13.20 4.67
CA SER A 101 7.57 -13.60 5.26
C SER A 101 7.40 -14.85 6.11
N ALA A 102 6.36 -14.88 6.96
CA ALA A 102 6.00 -16.05 7.75
C ALA A 102 5.69 -17.28 6.86
N ALA A 103 5.13 -17.04 5.66
CA ALA A 103 4.91 -18.09 4.67
C ALA A 103 6.20 -18.55 3.96
N ARG A 104 7.23 -17.69 3.80
CA ARG A 104 8.50 -18.06 3.14
C ARG A 104 9.47 -18.80 4.06
N ASP A 105 9.51 -18.49 5.35
CA ASP A 105 10.27 -19.30 6.32
C ASP A 105 9.67 -20.71 6.50
N SER A 106 8.45 -20.91 6.02
CA SER A 106 7.78 -22.22 5.93
C SER A 106 7.98 -22.90 4.56
N ALA A 107 8.62 -22.25 3.58
CA ALA A 107 8.65 -22.70 2.18
C ALA A 107 9.98 -23.33 1.73
N SER A 108 10.86 -23.72 2.65
CA SER A 108 12.06 -24.52 2.32
C SER A 108 11.98 -25.98 2.80
N VAL A 109 10.79 -26.59 2.75
CA VAL A 109 10.64 -28.05 2.83
C VAL A 109 9.65 -28.49 1.75
N GLY A 110 10.22 -28.95 0.63
CA GLY A 110 9.61 -29.91 -0.30
C GLY A 110 8.37 -29.47 -1.08
N GLU A 111 8.11 -30.20 -2.16
CA GLU A 111 6.74 -30.46 -2.63
C GLU A 111 5.80 -30.67 -1.44
N PRO A 112 4.48 -30.43 -1.55
CA PRO A 112 3.56 -30.92 -0.55
C PRO A 112 3.63 -32.45 -0.56
N ALA A 113 4.57 -33.01 0.18
CA ALA A 113 4.41 -34.28 0.80
C ALA A 113 3.10 -34.11 1.59
N SER A 114 2.09 -34.82 1.13
CA SER A 114 0.90 -35.18 1.90
C SER A 114 1.37 -35.93 3.15
N GLY A 115 1.98 -35.20 4.06
CA GLY A 115 2.29 -35.63 5.41
C GLY A 115 0.99 -35.47 6.15
N ALA A 116 0.19 -36.54 6.15
CA ALA A 116 -0.86 -36.74 7.11
C ALA A 116 -0.24 -36.64 8.52
N ARG A 117 -0.13 -35.42 9.05
CA ARG A 117 -0.42 -35.20 10.47
C ARG A 117 -1.82 -35.75 10.63
N GLY A 118 -1.95 -36.76 11.50
CA GLY A 118 -3.11 -37.66 11.60
C GLY A 118 -4.37 -36.90 11.23
N ALA A 119 -5.02 -37.33 10.14
CA ALA A 119 -6.12 -36.60 9.55
C ALA A 119 -7.16 -36.33 10.64
N ASP A 120 -7.17 -35.11 11.16
CA ASP A 120 -8.28 -34.61 11.95
C ASP A 120 -9.54 -34.88 11.12
N ASP A 121 -10.61 -35.38 11.75
CA ASP A 121 -11.82 -35.78 11.03
C ASP A 121 -12.22 -34.62 10.09
N PRO A 122 -12.42 -34.84 8.77
CA PRO A 122 -12.83 -33.78 7.85
C PRO A 122 -14.10 -33.04 8.30
N LYS A 123 -14.91 -33.63 9.19
CA LYS A 123 -16.03 -32.95 9.86
C LYS A 123 -15.60 -31.86 10.84
N GLU A 124 -14.41 -31.96 11.41
CA GLU A 124 -13.84 -31.02 12.39
C GLU A 124 -12.99 -29.93 11.71
N VAL A 125 -12.21 -30.29 10.68
CA VAL A 125 -11.27 -29.36 10.02
C VAL A 125 -11.70 -28.89 8.63
N GLY A 126 -12.78 -29.46 8.10
CA GLY A 126 -13.20 -29.23 6.72
C GLY A 126 -12.27 -29.89 5.70
N ARG A 127 -12.55 -29.69 4.41
CA ARG A 127 -11.67 -30.11 3.32
C ARG A 127 -11.65 -29.06 2.22
N TRP A 128 -10.50 -28.92 1.57
CA TRP A 128 -10.42 -28.20 0.32
C TRP A 128 -10.66 -29.18 -0.83
N ASP A 129 -11.63 -28.85 -1.70
CA ASP A 129 -11.81 -29.57 -2.94
C ASP A 129 -10.70 -29.19 -3.95
N PRO A 130 -10.49 -29.99 -5.01
CA PRO A 130 -9.52 -29.68 -6.05
C PRO A 130 -9.74 -28.30 -6.68
N LYS A 131 -8.65 -27.69 -7.17
CA LYS A 131 -8.74 -26.46 -7.95
C LYS A 131 -9.60 -26.68 -9.20
N PHE A 132 -10.42 -25.69 -9.54
CA PHE A 132 -11.22 -25.68 -10.76
C PHE A 132 -10.84 -24.46 -11.62
N SER A 133 -11.08 -24.58 -12.91
CA SER A 133 -10.77 -23.53 -13.88
C SER A 133 -11.94 -22.56 -14.02
N LEU A 134 -11.63 -21.27 -14.01
CA LEU A 134 -12.58 -20.20 -14.33
C LEU A 134 -12.30 -19.67 -15.75
N PRO A 135 -13.34 -19.22 -16.48
CA PRO A 135 -13.21 -18.67 -17.83
C PRO A 135 -12.57 -17.27 -17.86
N ASN A 136 -12.45 -16.60 -16.71
CA ASN A 136 -11.74 -15.33 -16.57
C ASN A 136 -10.94 -15.28 -15.25
N VAL A 137 -10.16 -14.22 -15.07
CA VAL A 137 -9.57 -13.89 -13.78
C VAL A 137 -10.62 -13.20 -12.90
N ALA A 138 -11.20 -13.93 -11.95
CA ALA A 138 -12.24 -13.46 -11.04
C ALA A 138 -11.70 -12.50 -9.95
N ILE A 139 -11.41 -11.25 -10.32
CA ILE A 139 -10.93 -10.21 -9.40
C ILE A 139 -12.06 -9.77 -8.45
N HIS A 140 -13.29 -9.79 -8.92
CA HIS A 140 -14.49 -9.46 -8.15
C HIS A 140 -15.49 -10.62 -8.22
N THR A 141 -16.16 -10.91 -7.11
CA THR A 141 -17.18 -11.96 -6.99
C THR A 141 -18.37 -11.46 -6.16
N HIS A 142 -19.56 -11.98 -6.46
CA HIS A 142 -20.79 -11.70 -5.73
C HIS A 142 -21.72 -12.91 -5.76
N LEU A 143 -22.17 -13.38 -4.60
CA LEU A 143 -23.20 -14.42 -4.50
C LEU A 143 -24.58 -13.81 -4.78
N LEU A 144 -25.29 -14.31 -5.78
CA LEU A 144 -26.61 -13.84 -6.15
C LEU A 144 -27.70 -14.51 -5.30
N PRO A 145 -28.89 -13.89 -5.13
CA PRO A 145 -29.99 -14.46 -4.36
C PRO A 145 -30.49 -15.83 -4.82
N ASN A 146 -30.20 -16.21 -6.07
CA ASN A 146 -30.54 -17.51 -6.64
C ASN A 146 -29.47 -18.59 -6.42
N GLY A 147 -28.44 -18.31 -5.60
CA GLY A 147 -27.36 -19.25 -5.28
C GLY A 147 -26.22 -19.30 -6.29
N LYS A 148 -26.32 -18.60 -7.42
CA LYS A 148 -25.24 -18.52 -8.43
C LYS A 148 -24.20 -17.47 -8.04
N VAL A 149 -23.00 -17.58 -8.57
CA VAL A 149 -21.90 -16.63 -8.33
C VAL A 149 -21.66 -15.79 -9.58
N LEU A 150 -21.86 -14.48 -9.48
CA LEU A 150 -21.40 -13.52 -10.49
C LEU A 150 -19.93 -13.21 -10.21
N PHE A 151 -19.09 -13.27 -11.24
CA PHE A 151 -17.69 -12.87 -11.14
C PHE A 151 -17.21 -12.16 -12.40
N TRP A 152 -16.28 -11.22 -12.22
CA TRP A 152 -15.73 -10.44 -13.34
C TRP A 152 -14.31 -9.96 -13.05
N GLY A 153 -13.61 -9.68 -14.14
CA GLY A 153 -12.30 -9.06 -14.14
C GLY A 153 -12.02 -8.42 -15.49
N ARG A 154 -10.91 -7.69 -15.56
CA ARG A 154 -10.44 -7.05 -16.79
C ARG A 154 -9.70 -8.02 -17.72
N ARG A 155 -9.35 -9.21 -17.24
CA ARG A 155 -8.53 -10.17 -17.98
C ARG A 155 -9.21 -11.52 -18.01
N ASP A 156 -9.32 -12.08 -19.20
CA ASP A 156 -9.78 -13.46 -19.38
C ASP A 156 -8.67 -14.46 -19.04
N GLN A 157 -7.39 -14.08 -19.22
CA GLN A 157 -6.25 -14.91 -18.85
C GLN A 157 -5.25 -14.15 -17.94
N PRO A 158 -4.59 -14.83 -16.97
CA PRO A 158 -3.69 -14.20 -16.00
C PRO A 158 -2.49 -13.44 -16.60
N ASN A 159 -2.11 -13.76 -17.83
CA ASN A 159 -0.95 -13.21 -18.54
C ASN A 159 -1.29 -12.02 -19.45
N LEU A 160 -2.55 -11.61 -19.55
CA LEU A 160 -2.95 -10.44 -20.35
C LEU A 160 -2.63 -9.11 -19.63
N THR A 161 -2.70 -8.00 -20.38
CA THR A 161 -2.51 -6.64 -19.87
C THR A 161 -3.65 -6.20 -18.95
N LEU A 162 -3.39 -5.26 -18.04
CA LEU A 162 -4.39 -4.63 -17.16
C LEU A 162 -5.00 -3.34 -17.76
N ASP A 163 -4.51 -2.94 -18.94
CA ASP A 163 -4.93 -1.72 -19.64
C ASP A 163 -6.23 -1.88 -20.44
N GLU A 164 -6.85 -3.07 -20.42
CA GLU A 164 -8.16 -3.28 -21.01
C GLU A 164 -9.24 -2.59 -20.16
N HIS A 165 -10.08 -1.80 -20.83
CA HIS A 165 -11.15 -1.00 -20.21
C HIS A 165 -12.54 -1.64 -20.34
N PHE A 166 -12.62 -2.88 -20.81
CA PHE A 166 -13.84 -3.68 -20.79
C PHE A 166 -13.71 -4.82 -19.76
N CYS A 167 -14.84 -5.40 -19.36
CA CYS A 167 -14.88 -6.53 -18.42
C CYS A 167 -15.80 -7.60 -18.99
N THR A 168 -15.42 -8.86 -18.79
CA THR A 168 -16.22 -10.02 -19.22
C THR A 168 -16.90 -10.63 -18.00
N PRO A 169 -18.15 -10.26 -17.66
CA PRO A 169 -18.86 -10.85 -16.53
C PRO A 169 -19.27 -12.29 -16.83
N GLN A 170 -19.22 -13.13 -15.81
CA GLN A 170 -19.49 -14.55 -15.90
C GLN A 170 -20.36 -14.99 -14.71
N ILE A 171 -21.25 -15.95 -14.95
CA ILE A 171 -22.08 -16.57 -13.90
C ILE A 171 -21.62 -18.02 -13.73
N TRP A 172 -21.22 -18.38 -12.52
CA TRP A 172 -20.92 -19.75 -12.12
C TRP A 172 -22.09 -20.34 -11.33
N ASP A 173 -22.45 -21.57 -11.66
CA ASP A 173 -23.40 -22.41 -10.95
C ASP A 173 -22.61 -23.46 -10.16
N PRO A 174 -22.43 -23.28 -8.84
CA PRO A 174 -21.59 -24.14 -8.00
C PRO A 174 -22.22 -25.52 -7.72
#